data_AF-A0A941NPS1-F1
#
_entry.id   AF-A0A941NPS1-F1
#
_cell.length_a   1.000
_cell.length_b   1.000
_cell.length_c   1.000
_cell.angle_alpha   90.00
_cell.angle_beta   90.00
_cell.angle_gamma   90.00
#
_symmetry.space_group_name_H-M   'P 1'
#
loop_
_entity.id
_entity.type
_entity.pdbx_description
1 polymer ?
#
loop_
_entity_poly.entity_id
_entity_poly.type
_entity_poly.pdbx_seq_one_letter_code
_entity_poly.pdbx_strand_id
1 'polypeptide(L)' 'MAADTIKVIMRSSESRFFYTTTKNKRNKEKLHLKRYDPVVRKHVEFNEEKIK' A
#
# COMPACT_ATOMS: atom_id res chain seq x y z
N MET A 1 -12.73 3.67 -22.13
CA MET A 1 -13.02 2.77 -20.99
C MET A 1 -12.20 3.25 -19.81
N ALA A 2 -12.79 4.05 -18.91
CA ALA A 2 -12.09 4.47 -17.71
C ALA A 2 -11.87 3.22 -16.83
N ALA A 3 -10.61 2.87 -16.58
CA ALA A 3 -10.31 1.80 -15.64
C ALA A 3 -10.73 2.26 -14.24
N ASP A 4 -11.62 1.52 -13.59
CA ASP A 4 -12.04 1.75 -12.21
C ASP A 4 -10.84 1.59 -11.27
N THR A 5 -10.07 2.65 -11.10
CA THR A 5 -8.87 2.67 -10.25
C THR A 5 -9.21 3.31 -8.91
N ILE A 6 -8.99 2.58 -7.83
CA ILE A 6 -9.13 3.04 -6.45
C ILE A 6 -7.76 3.44 -5.89
N LYS A 7 -7.71 4.47 -5.05
CA LYS A 7 -6.51 4.78 -4.27
C LYS A 7 -6.49 3.94 -2.99
N VAL A 8 -5.35 3.37 -2.67
CA VAL A 8 -5.11 2.57 -1.47
C VAL A 8 -3.83 3.03 -0.78
N ILE A 9 -3.77 2.84 0.54
CA ILE A 9 -2.60 3.17 1.35
C ILE A 9 -1.83 1.89 1.62
N MET A 10 -0.52 1.94 1.47
CA MET A 10 0.39 0.89 1.90
C MET A 10 1.01 1.34 3.21
N ARG A 11 0.62 0.72 4.32
CA ARG A 11 1.13 1.05 5.65
C ARG A 11 2.27 0.11 6.04
N SER A 12 3.36 0.67 6.56
CA SER A 12 4.47 -0.11 7.12
C SER A 12 4.00 -0.90 8.34
N SER A 13 4.49 -2.12 8.50
CA SER A 13 4.20 -2.93 9.69
C SER A 13 4.94 -2.46 10.94
N GLU A 14 6.02 -1.70 10.78
CA GLU A 14 6.91 -1.33 11.88
C GLU A 14 6.91 0.18 12.20
N SER A 15 6.44 1.01 11.28
CA SER A 15 6.38 2.46 11.48
C SER A 15 5.06 3.07 11.01
N ARG A 16 4.84 4.34 11.37
CA ARG A 16 3.71 5.14 10.88
C ARG A 16 3.88 5.61 9.43
N PHE A 17 4.97 5.24 8.76
CA PHE A 17 5.20 5.60 7.37
C PHE A 17 4.24 4.85 6.43
N PHE A 18 3.74 5.55 5.42
CA PHE A 18 2.87 4.96 4.43
C PHE A 18 3.16 5.50 3.02
N TYR A 19 2.94 4.65 2.02
CA TYR A 19 2.91 5.05 0.62
C TYR A 19 1.47 5.12 0.14
N THR A 20 1.19 6.01 -0.81
CA THR A 20 -0.09 6.02 -1.52
C THR A 20 0.10 5.34 -2.87
N THR A 21 -0.76 4.39 -3.20
CA THR A 21 -0.75 3.74 -4.51
C THR A 21 -2.16 3.66 -5.09
N THR A 22 -2.23 3.34 -6.36
CA THR A 22 -3.47 3.15 -7.10
C THR A 22 -3.62 1.69 -7.47
N LYS A 23 -4.80 1.13 -7.24
CA LYS A 23 -5.13 -0.27 -7.50
C LYS A 23 -6.37 -0.35 -8.38
N ASN A 24 -6.39 -1.31 -9.30
CA ASN A 24 -7.59 -1.57 -10.10
C ASN A 24 -8.66 -2.24 -9.22
N LYS A 25 -9.87 -1.68 -9.17
CA LYS A 25 -11.01 -2.16 -8.39
C LYS A 25 -11.42 -3.59 -8.72
N ARG A 26 -11.09 -4.07 -9.94
CA ARG A 26 -11.33 -5.45 -10.36
C ARG A 26 -10.46 -6.46 -9.60
N ASN A 27 -9.27 -6.05 -9.16
CA ASN A 27 -8.41 -6.91 -8.35
C ASN A 27 -8.81 -6.79 -6.87
N LYS A 28 -9.35 -7.87 -6.30
CA LYS A 28 -9.86 -7.91 -4.92
C LYS A 28 -8.83 -8.40 -3.89
N GLU A 29 -7.70 -8.94 -4.32
CA GLU A 29 -6.70 -9.54 -3.43
C GLU A 29 -5.92 -8.45 -2.68
N LYS A 30 -5.71 -8.61 -1.37
CA LYS A 30 -4.92 -7.65 -0.60
C LYS A 30 -3.47 -7.66 -1.08
N LEU A 31 -2.91 -6.49 -1.31
CA LEU A 31 -1.52 -6.36 -1.69
C LEU A 31 -0.62 -6.37 -0.46
N HIS A 32 0.40 -7.21 -0.50
CA HIS A 32 1.50 -7.25 0.45
C HIS A 32 2.79 -6.94 -0.30
N LEU A 33 3.47 -5.85 0.04
CA LEU A 33 4.64 -5.39 -0.69
C LEU A 33 5.80 -5.16 0.28
N LYS A 34 6.98 -5.70 -0.05
CA LYS A 34 8.20 -5.30 0.65
C LYS A 34 8.72 -4.01 0.06
N ARG A 35 8.74 -2.95 0.87
CA ARG A 35 9.24 -1.63 0.49
C ARG A 35 10.19 -1.10 1.55
N TYR A 36 11.04 -0.17 1.16
CA TYR A 36 11.93 0.51 2.10
C TYR A 36 11.12 1.41 3.03
N ASP A 37 11.37 1.29 4.33
CA ASP A 37 10.87 2.21 5.33
C ASP A 37 11.98 3.19 5.72
N PRO A 38 11.85 4.50 5.45
CA PRO A 38 12.88 5.48 5.77
C PRO A 38 13.06 5.72 7.28
N VAL A 39 12.08 5.33 8.12
CA VAL A 39 12.13 5.49 9.57
C VAL A 39 13.00 4.40 10.19
N VAL A 40 12.75 3.13 9.82
CA VAL A 40 13.50 1.97 10.33
C VAL A 40 14.74 1.65 9.49
N ARG A 41 14.89 2.32 8.35
CA ARG A 41 16.00 2.20 7.39
C ARG A 41 16.21 0.79 6.85
N LYS A 42 15.14 0.02 6.72
CA LYS A 42 15.17 -1.36 6.21
C LYS A 42 13.97 -1.65 5.32
N HIS A 43 14.06 -2.71 4.53
CA HIS A 43 12.92 -3.19 3.77
C HIS A 43 12.00 -3.98 4.69
N VAL A 44 10.78 -3.49 4.85
CA VAL A 44 9.73 -4.10 5.67
C VAL A 44 8.52 -4.40 4.81
N GLU A 45 7.63 -5.21 5.36
CA GLU A 45 6.37 -5.54 4.73
C GLU A 45 5.35 -4.42 4.92
N PHE A 46 4.77 -3.97 3.82
CA PHE A 46 3.71 -3.00 3.77
C PHE A 46 2.40 -3.69 3.44
N ASN A 47 1.38 -3.40 4.23
CA ASN A 47 0.04 -3.96 4.10
C ASN A 47 -0.92 -2.93 3.51
N GLU A 48 -1.82 -3.38 2.64
CA GLU A 48 -2.87 -2.55 2.06
C GLU A 48 -3.93 -2.15 3.11
N GLU A 49 -4.12 -0.84 3.28
CA GLU A 49 -5.23 -0.23 3.99
C GLU A 49 -6.10 0.60 3.05
N LYS A 50 -7.41 0.61 3.33
CA LYS A 50 -8.36 1.44 2.59
C LYS A 50 -8.23 2.90 3.01
N ILE A 51 -8.27 3.80 2.04
CA ILE A 51 -8.56 5.21 2.29
C ILE A 51 -10.01 5.28 2.78
N LYS A 52 -10.22 5.87 3.95
CA LYS A 52 -11.53 6.09 4.53
C LYS A 52 -12.14 7.37 3.95
#